data_AF-A0A8H4CDC6-F1
#
_entry.id   AF-A0A8H4CDC6-F1
#
_cell.length_a   1.000
_cell.length_b   1.000
_cell.length_c   1.000
_cell.angle_alpha   90.00
_cell.angle_beta   90.00
_cell.angle_gamma   90.00
#
_symmetry.space_group_name_H-M   'P 1'
#
loop_
_entity.id
_entity.type
_entity.pdbx_description
1 polymer ?
#
loop_
_entity_poly.entity_id
_entity_poly.type
_entity_poly.pdbx_seq_one_letter_code
_entity_poly.pdbx_strand_id
1 'polypeptide(L)'
;MAEAIGLAASLIAILELSVKSIGYIQAAKGATKERAQLTAEIQFCQVIVGGLRDVSDNAGWQKTMEVLIRPGAPLKLLEETLRHLVQKLSPPPGLRQRLHVLKWPFEEKEIKSILGMMGRQKQSLSLALDNNSRYDSPGNNDVNWLAVNNILQMWTNLVLSLQTSAR
;
A
#
# COMPACT_ATOMS: atom_id res chain seq x y z
N MET A 1 23.71 7.24 -9.42
CA MET A 1 23.87 7.09 -7.94
C MET A 1 22.88 7.93 -7.15
N ALA A 2 22.62 9.21 -7.48
CA ALA A 2 21.62 10.03 -6.78
C ALA A 2 20.16 9.52 -6.93
N GLU A 3 19.84 8.89 -8.05
CA GLU A 3 18.48 8.39 -8.34
C GLU A 3 18.10 7.17 -7.49
N ALA A 4 19.06 6.28 -7.19
CA ALA A 4 18.84 5.12 -6.31
C ALA A 4 18.52 5.54 -4.87
N ILE A 5 19.20 6.57 -4.35
CA ILE A 5 18.93 7.12 -3.02
C ILE A 5 17.54 7.77 -2.98
N GLY A 6 17.16 8.50 -4.03
CA GLY A 6 15.82 9.08 -4.15
C GLY A 6 14.70 8.04 -4.16
N LEU A 7 14.92 6.93 -4.87
CA LEU A 7 13.96 5.82 -4.93
C LEU A 7 13.82 5.10 -3.59
N ALA A 8 14.94 4.71 -2.97
CA ALA A 8 14.93 4.06 -1.66
C ALA A 8 14.22 4.93 -0.61
N ALA A 9 14.51 6.24 -0.58
CA ALA A 9 13.84 7.19 0.30
C ALA A 9 12.33 7.28 0.03
N SER A 10 11.91 7.27 -1.23
CA SER A 10 10.48 7.27 -1.60
C SER A 10 9.76 6.00 -1.15
N LEU A 11 10.37 4.83 -1.32
CA LEU A 11 9.81 3.56 -0.87
C LEU A 11 9.67 3.52 0.66
N ILE A 12 10.69 4.00 1.38
CA ILE A 12 10.65 4.14 2.85
C ILE A 12 9.51 5.08 3.25
N ALA A 13 9.36 6.23 2.60
CA ALA A 13 8.29 7.18 2.90
C ALA A 13 6.89 6.56 2.72
N ILE A 14 6.68 5.75 1.68
CA ILE A 14 5.42 5.03 1.45
C ILE A 14 5.16 4.00 2.56
N LEU A 15 6.18 3.25 3.00
CA LEU A 15 6.07 2.29 4.10
C LEU A 15 5.68 2.99 5.42
N GLU A 16 6.35 4.10 5.75
CA GLU A 16 6.05 4.88 6.96
C GLU A 16 4.62 5.47 6.94
N LEU A 17 4.21 6.03 5.80
CA LEU A 17 2.85 6.56 5.62
C LEU A 17 1.81 5.46 5.76
N SER A 18 2.10 4.26 5.28
CA SER A 18 1.21 3.11 5.40
C SER A 18 1.04 2.68 6.86
N VAL A 19 2.13 2.57 7.62
CA VAL A 19 2.08 2.25 9.06
C VAL A 19 1.26 3.30 9.82
N LYS A 20 1.50 4.59 9.56
CA LYS A 20 0.74 5.69 10.17
C LYS A 20 -0.75 5.62 9.82
N SER A 21 -1.07 5.40 8.55
CA SER A 21 -2.44 5.30 8.07
C SER A 21 -3.20 4.17 8.76
N ILE A 22 -2.61 2.97 8.83
CA ILE A 22 -3.21 1.82 9.53
C ILE A 22 -3.43 2.13 11.00
N GLY A 23 -2.44 2.73 11.68
CA GLY A 23 -2.57 3.13 13.08
C GLY A 23 -3.77 4.05 13.32
N TYR A 24 -3.97 5.05 12.47
CA TYR A 24 -5.14 5.94 12.60
C TYR A 24 -6.46 5.27 12.22
N ILE A 25 -6.48 4.42 11.18
CA ILE A 25 -7.67 3.64 10.80
C ILE A 25 -8.10 2.75 11.95
N GLN A 26 -7.16 2.08 12.62
CA GLN A 26 -7.45 1.21 13.76
C GLN A 26 -7.91 1.98 15.00
N ALA A 27 -7.42 3.20 15.19
CA ALA A 27 -7.85 4.05 16.30
C ALA A 27 -9.24 4.69 16.10
N ALA A 28 -9.69 4.86 14.87
CA ALA A 28 -10.99 5.46 14.56
C ALA A 28 -12.18 4.62 15.06
N LYS A 29 -13.32 5.25 15.32
CA LYS A 29 -14.59 4.62 15.72
C LYS A 29 -15.60 4.66 14.58
N GLY A 30 -16.41 3.60 14.47
CA GLY A 30 -17.39 3.40 13.40
C GLY A 30 -16.79 2.75 12.15
N ALA A 31 -17.59 2.65 11.07
CA ALA A 31 -17.18 2.22 9.72
C ALA A 31 -16.32 0.94 9.67
N THR A 32 -16.68 -0.08 10.46
CA THR A 32 -15.86 -1.29 10.65
C THR A 32 -15.50 -1.98 9.33
N LYS A 33 -16.43 -2.01 8.37
CA LYS A 33 -16.23 -2.64 7.06
C LYS A 33 -15.23 -1.85 6.21
N GLU A 34 -15.45 -0.55 6.08
CA GLU A 34 -14.62 0.35 5.29
C GLU A 34 -13.19 0.42 5.84
N ARG A 35 -13.06 0.41 7.17
CA ARG A 35 -11.77 0.36 7.87
C ARG A 35 -11.03 -0.95 7.61
N ALA A 36 -11.72 -2.08 7.66
CA ALA A 36 -11.12 -3.38 7.37
C ALA A 36 -10.64 -3.45 5.91
N GLN A 37 -11.47 -2.99 4.97
CA GLN A 37 -11.12 -2.93 3.55
C GLN A 37 -9.91 -2.02 3.29
N LEU A 38 -9.93 -0.80 3.84
CA LEU A 38 -8.84 0.14 3.65
C LEU A 38 -7.53 -0.36 4.29
N THR A 39 -7.60 -0.96 5.48
CA THR A 39 -6.44 -1.59 6.12
C THR A 39 -5.85 -2.68 5.24
N ALA A 40 -6.70 -3.53 4.66
CA ALA A 40 -6.27 -4.62 3.80
C ALA A 40 -5.60 -4.11 2.51
N GLU A 41 -6.14 -3.06 1.88
CA GLU A 41 -5.53 -2.44 0.70
C GLU A 41 -4.15 -1.81 1.03
N ILE A 42 -4.03 -1.12 2.17
CA ILE A 42 -2.75 -0.53 2.60
C ILE A 42 -1.72 -1.62 2.90
N GLN A 43 -2.10 -2.68 3.64
CA GLN A 43 -1.21 -3.79 3.96
C GLN A 43 -0.70 -4.50 2.70
N PHE A 44 -1.57 -4.68 1.72
CA PHE A 44 -1.16 -5.24 0.44
C PHE A 44 -0.09 -4.38 -0.23
N CYS A 45 -0.31 -3.07 -0.29
CA CYS A 45 0.65 -2.13 -0.86
C CYS A 45 1.98 -2.14 -0.09
N GLN A 46 1.96 -2.27 1.25
CA GLN A 46 3.17 -2.39 2.05
C GLN A 46 4.02 -3.60 1.68
N VAL A 47 3.39 -4.75 1.44
CA VAL A 47 4.10 -5.98 1.06
C VAL A 47 4.80 -5.80 -0.28
N ILE A 48 4.11 -5.24 -1.27
CA ILE A 48 4.71 -4.93 -2.56
C ILE A 48 5.88 -3.95 -2.40
N VAL A 49 5.65 -2.82 -1.73
CA VAL A 49 6.65 -1.76 -1.58
C VAL A 49 7.86 -2.25 -0.79
N GLY A 50 7.65 -3.12 0.21
CA GLY A 50 8.71 -3.81 0.94
C GLY A 50 9.56 -4.70 0.01
N GLY A 51 8.91 -5.55 -0.78
CA GLY A 51 9.62 -6.37 -1.78
C GLY A 51 10.38 -5.53 -2.80
N LEU A 52 9.80 -4.43 -3.26
CA LEU A 52 10.47 -3.48 -4.17
C LEU A 52 11.70 -2.83 -3.54
N ARG A 53 11.64 -2.50 -2.25
CA ARG A 53 12.78 -1.97 -1.50
C ARG A 53 13.90 -3.01 -1.45
N ASP A 54 13.56 -4.26 -1.16
CA ASP A 54 14.55 -5.34 -1.02
C ASP A 54 15.30 -5.64 -2.34
N VAL A 55 14.68 -5.34 -3.48
CA VAL A 55 15.30 -5.51 -4.82
C VAL A 55 15.75 -4.20 -5.47
N SER A 56 15.63 -3.06 -4.79
CA SER A 56 15.85 -1.75 -5.41
C SER A 56 17.28 -1.50 -5.88
N ASP A 57 18.26 -2.18 -5.29
CA ASP A 57 19.67 -2.14 -5.70
C ASP A 57 20.01 -3.20 -6.77
N ASN A 58 19.07 -4.09 -7.12
CA ASN A 58 19.28 -5.10 -8.14
C ASN A 58 19.22 -4.47 -9.54
N ALA A 59 20.28 -4.65 -10.34
CA ALA A 59 20.37 -4.15 -11.70
C ALA A 59 19.21 -4.64 -12.61
N GLY A 60 18.72 -5.85 -12.39
CA GLY A 60 17.58 -6.44 -13.12
C GLY A 60 16.25 -5.73 -12.86
N TRP A 61 16.15 -4.93 -11.79
CA TRP A 61 14.92 -4.24 -11.39
C TRP A 61 14.90 -2.74 -11.72
N GLN A 62 16.03 -2.17 -12.17
CA GLN A 62 16.17 -0.72 -12.39
C GLN A 62 15.15 -0.16 -13.39
N LYS A 63 14.92 -0.84 -14.52
CA LYS A 63 13.91 -0.38 -15.52
C LYS A 63 12.49 -0.40 -14.97
N THR A 64 12.16 -1.42 -14.20
CA THR A 64 10.86 -1.53 -13.53
C THR A 64 10.69 -0.42 -12.48
N MET A 65 11.76 -0.12 -11.74
CA MET A 65 11.79 0.98 -10.78
C MET A 65 11.55 2.35 -11.44
N GLU A 66 12.20 2.63 -12.56
CA GLU A 66 12.00 3.88 -13.33
C GLU A 66 10.55 4.08 -13.79
N VAL A 67 9.90 3.00 -14.26
CA VAL A 67 8.49 3.04 -14.68
C VAL A 67 7.58 3.30 -13.49
N LEU A 68 7.86 2.68 -12.34
CA LEU A 68 7.01 2.74 -11.16
C LEU A 68 7.11 4.07 -10.39
N ILE A 69 8.20 4.83 -10.55
CA ILE A 69 8.43 6.12 -9.86
C ILE A 69 8.12 7.36 -10.72
N ARG A 70 7.84 7.20 -12.01
CA ARG A 70 7.49 8.31 -12.91
C ARG A 70 6.33 9.15 -12.35
N PRO A 71 6.25 10.47 -12.61
CA PRO A 71 5.05 11.24 -12.29
C PRO A 71 3.78 10.58 -12.84
N GLY A 72 2.76 10.43 -11.99
CA GLY A 72 1.52 9.70 -12.33
C GLY A 72 1.64 8.18 -12.31
N ALA A 73 2.80 7.62 -11.94
CA ALA A 73 2.98 6.18 -11.79
C ALA A 73 2.35 5.65 -10.48
N PRO A 74 2.13 4.33 -10.40
CA PRO A 74 1.40 3.72 -9.29
C PRO A 74 1.99 4.02 -7.91
N LEU A 75 3.33 4.06 -7.76
CA LEU A 75 3.95 4.34 -6.46
C LEU A 75 3.73 5.79 -6.03
N LYS A 76 3.80 6.75 -6.96
CA LYS A 76 3.60 8.16 -6.65
C LYS A 76 2.15 8.44 -6.25
N LEU A 77 1.21 7.87 -7.00
CA LEU A 77 -0.22 7.98 -6.68
C LEU A 77 -0.58 7.28 -5.36
N LEU A 78 0.12 6.19 -5.02
CA LEU A 78 -0.03 5.50 -3.75
C LEU A 78 0.46 6.39 -2.59
N GLU A 79 1.65 6.98 -2.74
CA GLU A 79 2.20 7.92 -1.75
C GLU A 79 1.22 9.08 -1.49
N GLU A 80 0.69 9.69 -2.54
CA GLU A 80 -0.28 10.79 -2.44
C GLU A 80 -1.57 10.37 -1.75
N THR A 81 -2.11 9.20 -2.10
CA THR A 81 -3.30 8.64 -1.45
C THR A 81 -3.05 8.42 0.04
N LEU A 82 -1.91 7.83 0.41
CA LEU A 82 -1.56 7.60 1.81
C LEU A 82 -1.34 8.91 2.59
N ARG A 83 -0.72 9.93 1.97
CA ARG A 83 -0.60 11.26 2.57
C ARG A 83 -1.98 11.88 2.84
N HIS A 84 -2.89 11.76 1.88
CA HIS A 84 -4.26 12.24 2.04
C HIS A 84 -4.98 11.52 3.18
N LEU A 85 -4.85 10.19 3.27
CA LEU A 85 -5.38 9.40 4.37
C LEU A 85 -4.83 9.87 5.73
N VAL A 86 -3.50 10.02 5.85
CA VAL A 86 -2.87 10.53 7.08
C VAL A 86 -3.37 11.92 7.43
N GLN A 87 -3.52 12.83 6.47
CA GLN A 87 -4.01 14.19 6.73
C GLN A 87 -5.45 14.20 7.28
N LYS A 88 -6.34 13.40 6.67
CA LYS A 88 -7.74 13.29 7.10
C LYS A 88 -7.93 12.56 8.42
N LEU A 89 -7.13 11.52 8.65
CA LEU A 89 -7.21 10.67 9.83
C LEU A 89 -6.34 11.16 11.00
N SER A 90 -5.41 12.08 10.78
CA SER A 90 -4.58 12.62 11.85
C SER A 90 -5.46 13.39 12.85
N PRO A 91 -5.28 13.17 14.16
CA PRO A 91 -5.89 14.03 15.15
C PRO A 91 -5.38 15.48 14.99
N PRO A 92 -6.21 16.49 15.32
CA PRO A 92 -5.78 17.88 15.35
C PRO A 92 -4.56 18.08 16.26
N PRO A 93 -3.72 19.10 15.99
CA PRO A 93 -2.64 19.47 16.91
C PRO A 93 -3.23 19.75 18.31
N GLY A 94 -2.68 19.09 19.34
CA GLY A 94 -3.19 19.13 20.72
C GLY A 94 -4.07 17.93 21.13
N LEU A 95 -4.60 17.15 20.19
CA LEU A 95 -5.36 15.92 20.47
C LEU A 95 -4.62 14.63 20.10
N ARG A 96 -3.31 14.69 19.83
CA ARG A 96 -2.49 13.53 19.43
C ARG A 96 -2.53 12.37 20.42
N GLN A 97 -2.74 12.65 21.70
CA GLN A 97 -2.88 11.66 22.78
C GLN A 97 -4.29 11.04 22.87
N ARG A 98 -5.26 11.52 22.08
CA ARG A 98 -6.67 11.09 22.10
C ARG A 98 -7.08 10.36 20.83
N LEU A 99 -6.22 9.45 20.35
CA LEU A 99 -6.50 8.62 19.17
C LEU A 99 -7.82 7.84 19.29
N HIS A 100 -8.21 7.45 20.51
CA HIS A 100 -9.45 6.73 20.84
C HIS A 100 -10.76 7.52 20.60
N VAL A 101 -10.67 8.81 20.26
CA VAL A 101 -11.83 9.72 20.05
C VAL A 101 -12.06 9.97 18.56
N LEU A 102 -11.18 9.49 17.68
CA LEU A 102 -11.27 9.76 16.25
C LEU A 102 -12.56 9.14 15.69
N LYS A 103 -13.51 9.98 15.28
CA LYS A 103 -14.65 9.52 14.49
C LYS A 103 -14.18 9.27 13.06
N TRP A 104 -14.75 8.26 12.41
CA TRP A 104 -14.48 8.01 10.99
C TRP A 104 -14.78 9.28 10.16
N PRO A 105 -13.77 9.88 9.49
CA PRO A 105 -13.90 11.21 8.90
C PRO A 105 -14.33 11.19 7.42
N PHE A 106 -14.56 10.00 6.85
CA PHE A 106 -14.85 9.83 5.43
C PHE A 106 -16.33 9.60 5.18
N GLU A 107 -16.84 10.25 4.14
CA GLU A 107 -18.13 9.93 3.57
C GLU A 107 -18.06 8.63 2.75
N GLU A 108 -19.19 7.94 2.60
CA GLU A 108 -19.25 6.67 1.86
C GLU A 108 -18.76 6.80 0.41
N LYS A 109 -19.09 7.91 -0.26
CA LYS A 109 -18.64 8.18 -1.63
C LYS A 109 -17.13 8.41 -1.71
N GLU A 110 -16.58 9.13 -0.73
CA GLU A 110 -15.15 9.44 -0.64
C GLU A 110 -14.35 8.15 -0.43
N ILE A 111 -14.74 7.32 0.55
CA ILE A 111 -14.02 6.08 0.83
C ILE A 111 -14.11 5.08 -0.33
N LYS A 112 -15.25 4.97 -1.02
CA LYS A 112 -15.38 4.12 -2.22
C LYS A 112 -14.44 4.59 -3.34
N SER A 113 -14.29 5.90 -3.51
CA SER A 113 -13.35 6.45 -4.49
C SER A 113 -11.90 6.11 -4.13
N ILE A 114 -11.52 6.26 -2.86
CA ILE A 114 -10.18 5.93 -2.36
C ILE A 114 -9.90 4.44 -2.56
N LEU A 115 -10.82 3.55 -2.16
CA LEU A 115 -10.69 2.10 -2.35
C LEU A 115 -10.56 1.74 -3.83
N GLY A 116 -11.35 2.38 -4.71
CA GLY A 116 -11.24 2.18 -6.15
C GLY A 116 -9.90 2.63 -6.73
N MET A 117 -9.34 3.74 -6.24
CA MET A 117 -8.00 4.20 -6.63
C MET A 117 -6.91 3.23 -6.17
N MET A 118 -6.95 2.81 -4.91
CA MET A 118 -5.98 1.85 -4.36
C MET A 118 -6.05 0.50 -5.07
N GLY A 119 -7.25 -0.02 -5.35
CA GLY A 119 -7.43 -1.26 -6.11
C GLY A 119 -6.88 -1.19 -7.54
N ARG A 120 -6.91 -0.02 -8.20
CA ARG A 120 -6.27 0.16 -9.51
C ARG A 120 -4.75 0.20 -9.41
N GLN A 121 -4.21 0.92 -8.43
CA GLN A 121 -2.77 0.97 -8.16
C GLN A 121 -2.22 -0.42 -7.86
N LYS A 122 -2.96 -1.17 -7.03
CA LYS A 122 -2.73 -2.57 -6.72
C LYS A 122 -2.53 -3.40 -7.98
N GLN A 123 -3.52 -3.38 -8.88
CA GLN A 123 -3.48 -4.14 -10.12
C GLN A 123 -2.30 -3.73 -11.00
N SER A 124 -2.02 -2.43 -11.11
CA SER A 124 -0.89 -1.92 -11.89
C SER A 124 0.46 -2.37 -11.31
N LEU A 125 0.60 -2.38 -9.98
CA LEU A 125 1.81 -2.85 -9.30
C LEU A 125 1.99 -4.35 -9.54
N SER A 126 0.96 -5.16 -9.32
CA SER A 126 1.01 -6.61 -9.59
C SER A 126 1.42 -6.92 -11.02
N LEU A 127 0.86 -6.22 -12.01
CA LEU A 127 1.22 -6.42 -13.42
C LEU A 127 2.68 -6.05 -13.72
N ALA A 128 3.20 -4.99 -13.10
CA ALA A 128 4.60 -4.61 -13.27
C ALA A 128 5.55 -5.66 -12.68
N LEU A 129 5.21 -6.22 -11.52
CA LEU A 129 5.97 -7.30 -10.87
C LEU A 129 5.94 -8.59 -11.71
N ASP A 130 4.77 -9.00 -12.19
CA ASP A 130 4.61 -10.17 -13.04
C ASP A 130 5.33 -10.04 -14.39
N ASN A 131 5.43 -8.82 -14.93
CA ASN A 131 6.20 -8.58 -16.13
C ASN A 131 7.70 -8.77 -15.85
N ASN A 132 8.20 -8.21 -14.75
CA ASN A 132 9.62 -8.29 -14.42
C ASN A 132 10.07 -9.71 -14.06
N SER A 133 9.28 -10.46 -13.29
CA SER A 133 9.58 -11.85 -12.89
C SER A 133 9.68 -12.82 -14.07
N ARG A 134 9.06 -12.47 -15.21
CA ARG A 134 9.16 -13.25 -16.47
C ARG A 134 10.46 -13.01 -17.23
N TYR A 135 11.15 -11.90 -16.99
CA TYR A 135 12.42 -11.56 -17.64
C TYR A 135 13.64 -11.90 -16.78
N ASP A 136 13.45 -12.19 -15.49
CA ASP A 136 14.53 -12.62 -14.60
C ASP A 136 14.83 -14.11 -14.81
N SER A 137 15.98 -14.39 -15.44
CA SER A 137 16.53 -15.75 -15.60
C SER A 137 16.87 -16.33 -14.22
N PRO A 138 16.82 -17.66 -14.00
CA PRO A 138 16.70 -18.29 -12.67
C PRO A 138 18.03 -18.30 -11.89
N GLY A 139 18.55 -17.12 -11.54
CA GLY A 139 19.88 -16.96 -10.98
C GLY A 139 19.96 -16.32 -9.59
N ASN A 140 18.93 -15.61 -9.09
CA ASN A 140 19.08 -14.92 -7.80
C ASN A 140 17.77 -14.80 -7.01
N ASN A 141 17.56 -15.73 -6.06
CA ASN A 141 16.33 -15.87 -5.27
C ASN A 141 16.30 -15.02 -3.99
N ASP A 142 16.60 -13.72 -4.09
CA ASP A 142 16.59 -12.85 -2.90
C ASP A 142 15.19 -12.33 -2.53
N VAL A 143 14.22 -12.38 -3.45
CA VAL A 143 12.82 -11.97 -3.19
C VAL A 143 11.99 -13.20 -2.85
N ASN A 144 11.42 -13.24 -1.64
CA ASN A 144 10.51 -14.30 -1.23
C ASN A 144 9.11 -14.09 -1.88
N TRP A 145 9.02 -14.36 -3.17
CA TRP A 145 7.78 -14.31 -3.96
C TRP A 145 6.70 -15.25 -3.43
N LEU A 146 7.09 -16.32 -2.72
CA LEU A 146 6.16 -17.22 -2.03
C LEU A 146 5.49 -16.52 -0.85
N ALA A 147 6.20 -15.66 -0.10
CA ALA A 147 5.61 -14.84 0.95
C ALA A 147 4.63 -13.81 0.36
N VAL A 148 5.00 -13.14 -0.74
CA VAL A 148 4.10 -12.21 -1.45
C VAL A 148 2.85 -12.92 -1.94
N ASN A 149 2.99 -14.12 -2.53
CA ASN A 149 1.88 -14.91 -3.02
C ASN A 149 1.00 -15.46 -1.89
N ASN A 150 1.59 -15.94 -0.78
CA ASN A 150 0.82 -16.39 0.38
C ASN A 150 0.03 -15.25 1.02
N ILE A 151 0.59 -14.04 1.07
CA ILE A 151 -0.11 -12.87 1.60
C ILE A 151 -1.24 -12.44 0.65
N LEU A 152 -1.02 -12.50 -0.67
CA LEU A 152 -2.07 -12.34 -1.69
C LEU A 152 -3.23 -13.32 -1.52
N GLN A 153 -2.93 -14.59 -1.25
CA GLN A 153 -3.93 -15.64 -1.06
C GLN A 153 -4.69 -15.46 0.26
N MET A 154 -3.99 -15.18 1.37
CA MET A 154 -4.65 -14.81 2.63
C MET A 154 -5.57 -13.61 2.47
N TRP A 155 -5.14 -12.61 1.70
CA TRP A 155 -5.92 -11.41 1.42
C TRP A 155 -7.19 -11.71 0.62
N THR A 156 -7.09 -12.55 -0.39
CA THR A 156 -8.25 -12.97 -1.21
C THR A 156 -9.30 -13.67 -0.32
N ASN A 157 -8.84 -14.55 0.57
CA ASN A 157 -9.71 -15.25 1.52
C ASN A 157 -10.34 -14.31 2.55
N LEU A 158 -9.61 -13.30 3.02
CA LEU A 158 -10.08 -12.35 4.04
C LEU A 158 -11.08 -11.33 3.47
N VAL A 159 -10.87 -10.88 2.22
CA VAL A 159 -11.86 -10.05 1.51
C VAL A 159 -13.15 -10.84 1.24
N LEU A 160 -13.02 -12.11 0.80
CA LEU A 160 -14.16 -12.98 0.59
C LEU A 160 -14.95 -13.25 1.89
N SER A 161 -14.26 -13.46 3.02
CA SER A 161 -14.92 -13.68 4.32
C SER A 161 -15.65 -12.44 4.84
N LEU A 162 -15.13 -11.24 4.59
CA LEU A 162 -15.78 -9.99 4.98
C LEU A 162 -16.98 -9.65 4.09
N GLN A 163 -17.00 -10.11 2.84
CA GLN A 163 -18.16 -9.97 1.95
C GLN A 163 -19.29 -10.95 2.28
N THR A 164 -18.97 -12.16 2.74
CA THR A 164 -19.97 -13.18 3.12
C THR A 164 -20.58 -12.93 4.49
N SER A 165 -19.86 -12.31 5.43
CA SER A 165 -20.38 -11.96 6.77
C SER A 165 -21.38 -10.79 6.78
N ALA A 166 -21.60 -10.12 5.65
CA ALA A 166 -22.52 -8.99 5.50
C ALA A 166 -23.81 -9.33 4.74
N ARG A 167 -24.12 -10.62 4.58
CA ARG A 167 -25.39 -11.14 4.05
C ARG A 167 -26.25 -11.70 5.17
#